data_AF-A0A1Z5L6K4-F1
#
_entry.id   AF-A0A1Z5L6K4-F1
#
_cell.length_a   1.000
_cell.length_b   1.000
_cell.length_c   1.000
_cell.angle_alpha   90.00
_cell.angle_beta   90.00
_cell.angle_gamma   90.00
#
_symmetry.space_group_name_H-M   'P 1'
#
loop_
_entity.id
_entity.type
_entity.pdbx_description
1 polymer ?
#
loop_
_entity_poly.entity_id
_entity_poly.type
_entity_poly.pdbx_seq_one_letter_code
_entity_poly.pdbx_strand_id
1 'polypeptide(L)'
;MHDVLEDVCSEMDNYAQATHKETGELALINLSKEVEKLSGYNLLPDPDSNTKLKKYCEDMLGEYEDDFIRIFSKNKIRVEPQAFKMLCENKEDICQVSAIKSEL
;
A
#
# COMPACT_ATOMS: atom_id res chain seq x y z
N MET A 1 5.91 -3.18 19.27
CA MET A 1 5.56 -2.16 18.26
C MET A 1 6.18 -2.56 16.93
N HIS A 2 7.47 -2.91 16.94
CA HIS A 2 8.12 -3.66 15.86
C HIS A 2 7.28 -4.86 15.38
N ASP A 3 6.81 -5.71 16.30
CA ASP A 3 5.97 -6.88 15.96
C ASP A 3 4.68 -6.51 15.20
N VAL A 4 4.04 -5.38 15.56
CA VAL A 4 2.81 -4.92 14.89
C VAL A 4 3.12 -4.40 13.48
N LEU A 5 4.30 -3.83 13.29
CA LEU A 5 4.78 -3.34 11.99
C LEU A 5 5.18 -4.51 11.08
N GLU A 6 5.79 -5.57 11.61
CA GLU A 6 6.07 -6.82 10.89
C GLU A 6 4.79 -7.55 10.46
N ASP A 7 3.77 -7.58 11.33
CA ASP A 7 2.47 -8.15 11.01
C ASP A 7 1.80 -7.43 9.82
N VAL A 8 1.95 -6.10 9.73
CA VAL A 8 1.42 -5.30 8.62
C VAL A 8 2.09 -5.67 7.30
N CYS A 9 3.41 -5.85 7.27
CA CYS A 9 4.08 -6.25 6.03
C CYS A 9 3.79 -7.69 5.63
N SER A 10 3.52 -8.57 6.59
CA SER A 10 3.09 -9.95 6.29
C SER A 10 1.73 -10.00 5.58
N GLU A 11 0.84 -9.02 5.81
CA GLU A 11 -0.42 -8.92 5.06
C GLU A 11 -0.19 -8.66 3.55
N MET A 12 0.97 -8.14 3.14
CA MET A 12 1.30 -7.91 1.73
C MET A 12 1.39 -9.21 0.92
N ASP A 13 1.62 -10.35 1.57
CA ASP A 13 1.62 -11.67 0.92
C ASP A 13 0.24 -12.00 0.30
N ASN A 14 -0.84 -11.38 0.81
CA ASN A 14 -2.20 -11.53 0.30
C ASN A 14 -2.53 -10.60 -0.90
N TYR A 15 -1.64 -9.68 -1.27
CA TYR A 15 -1.87 -8.74 -2.36
C TYR A 15 -1.19 -9.21 -3.64
N ALA A 16 -1.85 -8.98 -4.77
CA ALA A 16 -1.28 -9.20 -6.10
C ALA A 16 -1.38 -7.92 -6.94
N GLN A 17 -0.37 -7.71 -7.79
CA GLN A 17 -0.46 -6.72 -8.84
C GLN A 17 -1.37 -7.21 -9.97
N ALA A 18 -2.21 -6.31 -10.47
CA ALA A 18 -3.15 -6.61 -11.52
C ALA A 18 -3.36 -5.38 -12.40
N THR A 19 -3.98 -5.56 -13.56
CA THR A 19 -4.48 -4.47 -14.38
C THR A 19 -5.99 -4.56 -14.51
N HIS A 20 -6.71 -3.45 -14.35
CA HIS A 20 -8.14 -3.41 -14.60
C HIS A 20 -8.41 -3.74 -16.07
N LYS A 21 -9.37 -4.63 -16.35
CA LYS A 21 -9.63 -5.13 -17.72
C LYS A 21 -10.13 -4.04 -18.66
N GLU A 22 -10.88 -3.08 -18.15
CA GLU A 22 -11.51 -2.04 -18.97
C GLU A 22 -10.58 -0.86 -19.23
N THR A 23 -9.81 -0.43 -18.22
CA THR A 23 -8.97 0.77 -18.29
C THR A 23 -7.49 0.46 -18.55
N GLY A 24 -7.06 -0.76 -18.25
CA GLY A 24 -5.65 -1.14 -18.29
C GLY A 24 -4.81 -0.58 -17.13
N GLU A 25 -5.43 0.13 -16.18
CA GLU A 25 -4.73 0.75 -15.06
C GLU A 25 -4.18 -0.30 -14.09
N LEU A 26 -2.95 -0.06 -13.60
CA LEU A 26 -2.31 -0.91 -12.60
C LEU A 26 -3.02 -0.76 -11.25
N ALA A 27 -3.24 -1.87 -10.57
CA ALA A 27 -3.88 -1.94 -9.28
C ALA A 27 -3.22 -3.00 -8.40
N LEU A 28 -3.39 -2.84 -7.09
CA LEU A 28 -3.13 -3.88 -6.09
C LEU A 28 -4.49 -4.43 -5.62
N ILE A 29 -4.67 -5.74 -5.73
CA ILE A 29 -5.88 -6.45 -5.28
C ILE A 29 -5.53 -7.35 -4.11
N ASN A 30 -6.34 -7.31 -3.05
CA ASN A 30 -6.23 -8.26 -1.96
C ASN A 30 -6.94 -9.58 -2.34
N LEU A 31 -6.18 -10.63 -2.59
CA LEU A 31 -6.69 -11.94 -3.03
C LEU A 31 -7.57 -12.63 -1.98
N SER A 32 -7.44 -12.27 -0.71
CA SER A 32 -8.20 -12.85 0.40
C SER A 32 -9.49 -12.09 0.71
N LYS A 33 -9.55 -10.78 0.39
CA LYS A 33 -10.68 -9.89 0.76
C LYS A 33 -11.51 -9.43 -0.43
N GLU A 34 -10.98 -9.43 -1.65
CA GLU A 34 -11.61 -8.84 -2.83
C GLU A 34 -11.86 -9.88 -3.94
N VAL A 35 -12.16 -11.11 -3.53
CA VAL A 35 -12.37 -12.25 -4.44
C VAL A 35 -13.45 -11.95 -5.49
N GLU A 36 -14.52 -11.28 -5.11
CA GLU A 36 -15.62 -10.89 -6.00
C GLU A 36 -15.18 -9.93 -7.11
N LYS A 37 -14.15 -9.11 -6.85
CA LYS A 37 -13.65 -8.13 -7.81
C LYS A 37 -12.70 -8.73 -8.84
N LEU A 38 -12.13 -9.92 -8.57
CA LEU A 38 -11.13 -10.57 -9.44
C LEU A 38 -11.60 -10.71 -10.89
N SER A 39 -12.90 -10.85 -11.12
CA SER A 39 -13.48 -10.92 -12.47
C SER A 39 -13.18 -9.70 -13.34
N GLY A 40 -12.98 -8.53 -12.75
CA GLY A 40 -12.65 -7.27 -13.43
C GLY A 40 -11.16 -7.03 -13.67
N TYR A 41 -10.27 -7.93 -13.21
CA TYR A 41 -8.82 -7.71 -13.25
C TYR A 41 -8.08 -8.84 -13.98
N ASN A 42 -7.00 -8.47 -14.66
CA ASN A 42 -5.98 -9.41 -15.12
C ASN A 42 -4.86 -9.43 -14.10
N LEU A 43 -4.73 -10.53 -13.34
CA LEU A 43 -3.60 -10.71 -12.43
C LEU A 43 -2.30 -10.76 -13.23
N LEU A 44 -1.28 -10.02 -12.80
CA LEU A 44 0.05 -10.13 -13.39
C LEU A 44 0.71 -11.41 -12.84
N PRO A 45 1.04 -12.38 -13.70
CA PRO A 45 1.68 -13.61 -13.27
C PRO A 45 3.18 -13.34 -13.04
N ASP A 46 3.49 -12.61 -11.97
CA ASP A 46 4.85 -12.48 -11.47
C ASP A 46 4.95 -13.27 -10.15
N PRO A 47 5.60 -14.44 -10.16
CA PRO A 47 5.74 -15.28 -8.97
C PRO A 47 6.50 -14.58 -7.83
N ASP A 48 7.26 -13.52 -8.14
CA ASP A 48 8.00 -12.74 -7.15
C ASP A 48 7.28 -11.42 -6.77
N SER A 49 6.15 -11.07 -7.39
CA SER A 49 5.49 -9.79 -7.16
C SER A 49 5.02 -9.63 -5.71
N ASN A 50 4.46 -10.68 -5.11
CA ASN A 50 3.97 -10.62 -3.73
C ASN A 50 5.15 -10.47 -2.75
N THR A 51 6.25 -11.19 -3.01
CA THR A 51 7.49 -11.08 -2.21
C THR A 51 8.13 -9.70 -2.35
N LYS A 52 8.07 -9.08 -3.53
CA LYS A 52 8.54 -7.70 -3.75
C LYS A 52 7.73 -6.68 -2.94
N LEU A 53 6.41 -6.86 -2.83
CA LEU A 53 5.54 -5.96 -2.05
C LEU A 53 5.83 -6.04 -0.55
N LYS A 54 6.00 -7.26 -0.02
CA LYS A 54 6.40 -7.45 1.38
C LYS A 54 7.74 -6.80 1.67
N LYS A 55 8.75 -7.07 0.84
CA LYS A 55 10.07 -6.47 0.99
C LYS A 55 10.02 -4.95 0.90
N TYR A 56 9.24 -4.40 -0.04
CA TYR A 56 9.06 -2.95 -0.15
C TYR A 56 8.43 -2.37 1.12
N CYS A 57 7.44 -3.05 1.70
CA CYS A 57 6.87 -2.66 2.99
C CYS A 57 7.91 -2.68 4.11
N GLU A 58 8.71 -3.75 4.21
CA GLU A 58 9.77 -3.89 5.22
C GLU A 58 10.83 -2.80 5.08
N ASP A 59 11.29 -2.53 3.86
CA ASP A 59 12.26 -1.47 3.55
C ASP A 59 11.68 -0.09 3.94
N MET A 60 10.42 0.19 3.60
CA MET A 60 9.73 1.43 3.97
C MET A 60 9.54 1.59 5.48
N LEU A 61 9.13 0.53 6.19
CA LEU A 61 8.97 0.57 7.64
C LEU A 61 10.33 0.73 8.34
N GLY A 62 11.39 0.11 7.83
CA GLY A 62 12.73 0.26 8.36
C GLY A 62 13.31 1.67 8.15
N GLU A 63 13.09 2.25 6.97
CA GLU A 63 13.58 3.61 6.66
C GLU A 63 12.82 4.70 7.42
N TYR A 64 11.50 4.54 7.59
CA TYR A 64 10.63 5.57 8.14
C TYR A 64 9.98 5.20 9.48
N GLU A 65 10.57 4.28 10.25
CA GLU A 65 9.99 3.72 11.49
C GLU A 65 9.49 4.82 12.45
N ASP A 66 10.34 5.81 12.75
CA ASP A 66 10.03 6.91 13.67
C ASP A 66 8.81 7.73 13.21
N ASP A 67 8.60 7.83 11.90
CA ASP A 67 7.48 8.54 11.31
C ASP A 67 6.18 7.79 11.46
N PHE A 68 6.21 6.49 11.16
CA PHE A 68 5.10 5.59 11.41
C PHE A 68 4.72 5.61 12.89
N ILE A 69 5.69 5.49 13.80
CA ILE A 69 5.43 5.57 15.24
C ILE A 69 4.81 6.92 15.60
N ARG A 70 5.39 8.04 15.17
CA ARG A 70 4.88 9.38 15.50
C ARG A 70 3.45 9.62 15.02
N ILE A 71 3.10 9.11 13.85
CA ILE A 71 1.77 9.27 13.25
C ILE A 71 0.78 8.32 13.93
N PHE A 72 1.08 7.03 13.98
CA PHE A 72 0.14 6.00 14.40
C PHE A 72 0.05 5.80 15.93
N SER A 73 1.05 6.22 16.72
CA SER A 73 0.99 6.18 18.21
C SER A 73 0.05 7.22 18.81
N LYS A 74 -0.33 8.25 18.05
CA LYS A 74 -1.32 9.23 18.50
C LYS A 74 -2.71 8.62 18.30
N ASN A 75 -3.26 8.08 19.38
CA ASN A 75 -4.59 7.44 19.54
C ASN A 75 -5.83 8.23 19.03
N LYS A 76 -5.66 9.30 18.25
CA LYS A 76 -6.72 10.13 17.68
C LYS A 76 -6.81 10.05 16.16
N ILE A 77 -5.82 9.47 15.47
CA ILE A 77 -5.90 9.33 14.01
C ILE A 77 -6.81 8.13 13.70
N ARG A 78 -8.06 8.43 13.35
CA ARG A 78 -8.92 7.44 12.68
C ARG A 78 -8.29 7.18 11.31
N VAL A 79 -7.88 5.94 11.09
CA VAL A 79 -7.21 5.45 9.89
C VAL A 79 -7.92 5.97 8.63
N GLU A 80 -7.13 6.53 7.70
CA GLU A 80 -7.49 7.12 6.38
C GLU A 80 -8.55 8.26 6.40
N PRO A 81 -8.33 9.39 5.70
CA PRO A 81 -7.16 9.81 4.91
C PRO A 81 -6.11 10.62 5.72
N GLN A 82 -6.35 10.86 7.01
CA GLN A 82 -5.50 11.77 7.81
C GLN A 82 -4.09 11.22 8.07
N ALA A 83 -3.95 9.91 8.32
CA ALA A 83 -2.66 9.27 8.54
C ALA A 83 -1.77 9.35 7.28
N PHE A 84 -2.35 9.03 6.11
CA PHE A 84 -1.68 9.11 4.82
C PHE A 84 -1.19 10.53 4.53
N LYS A 85 -2.07 11.53 4.73
CA LYS A 85 -1.69 12.93 4.55
C LYS A 85 -0.50 13.32 5.44
N MET A 86 -0.50 12.94 6.72
CA MET A 86 0.59 13.26 7.65
C MET A 86 1.89 12.53 7.30
N LEU A 87 1.81 11.33 6.72
CA LEU A 87 2.98 10.57 6.27
C LEU A 87 3.60 11.19 5.01
N CYS A 88 2.75 11.61 4.06
CA CYS A 88 3.18 12.19 2.78
C CYS A 88 3.51 13.69 2.86
N GLU A 89 3.02 14.43 3.88
CA GLU A 89 3.26 15.87 4.02
C GLU A 89 4.76 16.17 4.12
N ASN A 90 5.28 16.87 3.09
CA ASN A 90 6.69 17.27 2.95
C ASN A 90 7.69 16.09 2.79
N LYS A 91 7.22 14.93 2.33
CA LYS A 91 8.08 13.76 2.05
C LYS A 91 7.87 13.24 0.64
N GLU A 92 8.50 13.94 -0.30
CA GLU A 92 8.48 13.58 -1.71
C GLU A 92 9.14 12.21 -1.98
N ASP A 93 10.02 11.77 -1.07
CA ASP A 93 10.69 10.46 -1.13
C ASP A 93 9.76 9.28 -0.77
N ILE A 94 8.74 9.51 0.07
CA ILE A 94 7.72 8.49 0.42
C ILE A 94 6.59 8.53 -0.60
N CYS A 95 6.09 9.73 -0.89
CA CYS A 95 4.92 9.93 -1.72
C CYS A 95 5.30 10.87 -2.85
N GLN A 96 5.44 10.30 -4.06
CA GLN A 96 5.31 11.10 -5.25
C GLN A 96 3.84 11.48 -5.35
N VAL A 97 3.50 12.72 -5.00
CA VAL A 97 2.22 13.31 -5.38
C VAL A 97 2.25 13.46 -6.89
N SER A 98 2.08 12.34 -7.60
CA SER A 98 1.68 12.43 -8.99
C SER A 98 0.32 13.10 -8.93
N ALA A 99 0.26 14.32 -9.44
CA ALA A 99 -0.99 14.93 -9.80
C ALA A 99 -1.61 14.02 -10.86
N ILE A 100 -2.31 12.96 -10.43
CA ILE A 100 -3.34 12.34 -11.24
C ILE A 100 -4.37 13.46 -11.34
N LYS A 101 -4.20 14.26 -12.40
CA LYS A 101 -5.25 15.13 -12.89
C LYS A 101 -6.49 14.25 -12.98
N SER A 102 -7.46 14.47 -12.09
CA SER A 102 -8.85 14.21 -12.43
C SER A 102 -9.19 15.12 -13.62
N GLU A 103 -8.83 14.67 -14.81
CA GLU A 103 -9.46 15.12 -16.05
C GLU A 103 -10.72 14.27 -16.22
N LEU A 104 -11.84 14.82 -15.70
CA LEU A 104 -13.20 14.88 -16.28
C LEU A 104 -14.27 15.04 -15.18
#